data_AF-A0A8J2VND4-F1
#
_entry.id   AF-A0A8J2VND4-F1
#
_cell.length_a   1.000
_cell.length_b   1.000
_cell.length_c   1.000
_cell.angle_alpha   90.00
_cell.angle_beta   90.00
_cell.angle_gamma   90.00
#
_symmetry.space_group_name_H-M   'P 1'
#
loop_
_entity.id
_entity.type
_entity.pdbx_description
1 polymer ?
#
loop_
_entity_poly.entity_id
_entity_poly.type
_entity_poly.pdbx_seq_one_letter_code
_entity_poly.pdbx_strand_id
1 'polypeptide(L)'
;MIRRFFSYYKPYTRLFILDFCCAVVCGILELMFPLAVNKVIDKLLPGHDWSLIVWASIGLLLMYSFNTGLQFIVTYWGHKLGINIETDMRTKLFNHIQKLSFRFFDNNKTGNLISRMTNDLFEIGEVAHHGPEDIFIAVMTLLGAFFMMLAINWKLAVMTFVIIPFLTWLIVFCNKRMTHTFRHMHENVAEFSSRIENTIGGIRVVQAFSNEKHERARFDINNKRLRQTKLRSYKIMGYSTAVSYMMMRFMTLFVLICGTWFVLHGELSNGEFVGFILLTNVFFRPVEKINAVIESYPKGIAGFKRYTEILDTAPDISDKPGALAIDKVRGDIHYDKVTFGYEDGSQVLKDIDLTIKAGETVAFVGPSGAGKSTLCTLLPRFYEVDSGRITVDGMDIQDITLSSLRQQIGIVQQDVFLFSGTIGENIAYGKLDATDEEIWHAARRAQLESFIQSQEDGLNTIIGERGVKLSGGQKQRLSIARMFLKNPPILILDEATSALDTATEVAIQQALMELSEGRTTLVIAHRLATIKHADRIIVVTEDGINEQGDHNELLSKGGIYSQLHQAQFG
;
A
#
# COMPACT_ATOMS: atom_id res chain seq x y z
N MET A 1 15.14 6.01 -13.68
CA MET A 1 14.73 6.10 -12.25
C MET A 1 15.00 7.49 -11.66
N ILE A 2 16.26 7.91 -11.47
CA ILE A 2 16.62 9.20 -10.81
C ILE A 2 15.97 10.43 -11.47
N ARG A 3 15.99 10.55 -12.80
CA ARG A 3 15.33 11.66 -13.52
C ARG A 3 13.81 11.73 -13.26
N ARG A 4 13.16 10.57 -13.09
CA ARG A 4 11.73 10.48 -12.77
C ARG A 4 11.48 10.89 -11.33
N PHE A 5 12.33 10.50 -10.39
CA PHE A 5 12.26 10.96 -9.00
C PHE A 5 12.34 12.49 -8.91
N PHE A 6 13.34 13.11 -9.53
CA PHE A 6 13.47 14.58 -9.55
C PHE A 6 12.30 15.30 -10.23
N SER A 7 11.53 14.64 -11.10
CA SER A 7 10.36 15.27 -11.73
C SER A 7 9.24 15.58 -10.72
N TYR A 8 9.17 14.85 -9.59
CA TYR A 8 8.19 15.08 -8.52
C TYR A 8 8.49 16.34 -7.69
N TYR A 9 9.70 16.90 -7.76
CA TYR A 9 10.02 18.17 -7.11
C TYR A 9 9.51 19.39 -7.89
N LYS A 10 9.19 19.24 -9.19
CA LYS A 10 8.81 20.36 -10.06
C LYS A 10 7.66 21.23 -9.51
N PRO A 11 6.55 20.66 -8.99
CA PRO A 11 5.46 21.44 -8.42
C PRO A 11 5.87 22.20 -7.15
N TYR A 12 6.90 21.72 -6.45
CA TYR A 12 7.33 22.21 -5.13
C TYR A 12 8.69 22.89 -5.13
N THR A 13 9.16 23.35 -6.30
CA THR A 13 10.47 24.01 -6.46
C THR A 13 10.68 25.17 -5.49
N ARG A 14 9.64 25.97 -5.20
CA ARG A 14 9.71 27.07 -4.23
C ARG A 14 9.96 26.59 -2.80
N LEU A 15 9.30 25.50 -2.39
CA LEU A 15 9.50 24.91 -1.07
C LEU A 15 10.90 24.33 -0.96
N PHE A 16 11.35 23.59 -1.99
CA PHE A 16 12.70 23.06 -2.05
C PHE A 16 13.76 24.16 -1.98
N ILE A 17 13.60 25.26 -2.73
CA ILE A 17 14.56 26.38 -2.69
C ILE A 17 14.56 27.05 -1.30
N LEU A 18 13.39 27.32 -0.72
CA LEU A 18 13.30 27.91 0.62
C LEU A 18 14.01 27.05 1.66
N ASP A 19 13.64 25.77 1.72
CA ASP A 19 14.18 24.77 2.63
C ASP A 19 15.70 24.66 2.48
N PHE A 20 16.17 24.38 1.26
CA PHE A 20 17.58 24.22 0.94
C PHE A 20 18.39 25.49 1.24
N CYS A 21 17.88 26.68 0.87
CA CYS A 21 18.57 27.94 1.19
C CYS A 21 18.65 28.19 2.70
N CYS A 22 17.57 27.98 3.44
CA CYS A 22 17.58 28.10 4.90
C CYS A 22 18.60 27.15 5.52
N ALA A 23 18.67 25.90 5.04
CA ALA A 23 19.58 24.90 5.57
C ALA A 23 21.06 25.22 5.26
N VAL A 24 21.35 25.78 4.08
CA VAL A 24 22.67 26.31 3.76
C VAL A 24 23.05 27.48 4.68
N VAL A 25 22.13 28.41 4.91
CA VAL A 25 22.37 29.52 5.85
C VAL A 25 22.60 29.00 7.27
N CYS A 26 21.84 27.99 7.73
CA CYS A 26 22.07 27.35 9.01
C CYS A 26 23.50 26.81 9.13
N GLY A 27 23.96 26.06 8.12
CA GLY A 27 25.31 25.49 8.11
C GLY A 27 26.39 26.57 8.10
N ILE A 28 26.19 27.68 7.38
CA ILE A 28 27.13 28.82 7.38
C ILE A 28 27.18 29.50 8.76
N LEU A 29 26.02 29.76 9.37
CA LEU A 29 25.95 30.39 10.70
C LEU A 29 26.63 29.51 11.77
N GLU A 30 26.46 28.19 11.65
CA GLU A 30 27.12 27.22 12.53
C GLU A 30 28.65 27.27 12.40
N LEU A 31 29.18 27.39 11.17
CA LEU A 31 30.62 27.55 10.91
C LEU A 31 31.18 28.90 11.39
N MET A 32 30.38 29.97 11.33
CA MET A 32 30.82 31.31 11.76
C MET A 32 30.94 31.45 13.28
N PHE A 33 30.20 30.67 14.06
CA PHE A 33 30.17 30.80 15.52
C PHE A 33 31.56 30.60 16.18
N PRO A 34 32.31 29.51 15.90
CA PRO A 34 33.68 29.34 16.43
C PRO A 34 34.62 30.52 16.15
N LEU A 35 34.51 31.13 14.96
CA LEU A 35 35.33 32.28 14.57
C LEU A 35 34.94 33.55 15.33
N ALA A 36 33.65 33.72 15.63
CA ALA A 36 33.19 34.84 16.44
C ALA A 36 33.68 34.71 17.89
N VAL A 37 33.64 33.50 18.46
CA VAL A 37 34.19 33.22 19.81
C VAL A 37 35.69 33.50 19.86
N ASN A 38 36.45 33.04 18.84
CA ASN A 38 37.87 33.38 18.71
C ASN A 38 38.08 34.90 18.80
N LYS A 39 37.38 35.70 17.98
CA LYS A 39 37.52 37.16 17.99
C LYS A 39 37.15 37.79 19.34
N VAL A 40 36.15 37.26 20.04
CA VAL A 40 35.80 37.73 21.39
C VAL A 40 36.97 37.52 22.34
N ILE A 41 37.60 36.34 22.30
CA ILE A 41 38.70 36.01 23.20
C ILE A 41 39.96 36.82 22.90
N ASP A 42 40.35 36.95 21.64
CA ASP A 42 41.62 37.59 21.29
C ASP A 42 41.56 39.11 21.19
N LYS A 43 40.38 39.68 20.87
CA LYS A 43 40.25 41.13 20.65
C LYS A 43 39.44 41.85 21.73
N LEU A 44 38.37 41.24 22.23
CA LEU A 44 37.45 41.91 23.16
C LEU A 44 37.85 41.70 24.63
N LEU A 45 38.22 40.48 25.02
CA LEU A 45 38.63 40.19 26.42
C LEU A 45 39.84 41.03 26.88
N PRO A 46 40.94 41.17 26.11
CA PRO A 46 42.10 41.96 26.55
C PRO A 46 41.80 43.46 26.67
N GLY A 47 40.77 43.95 25.97
CA GLY A 47 40.34 45.35 26.03
C GLY A 47 39.60 45.72 27.31
N HIS A 48 39.17 44.74 28.12
CA HIS A 48 38.41 44.93 29.37
C HIS A 48 37.14 45.79 29.25
N ASP A 49 36.61 45.97 28.03
CA ASP A 49 35.39 46.74 27.78
C ASP A 49 34.16 45.85 27.94
N TRP A 50 33.56 45.93 29.13
CA TRP A 50 32.38 45.14 29.47
C TRP A 50 31.17 45.45 28.57
N SER A 51 31.02 46.70 28.13
CA SER A 51 29.89 47.08 27.27
C SER A 51 29.98 46.39 25.92
N LEU A 52 31.16 46.41 25.29
CA LEU A 52 31.39 45.74 24.02
C LEU A 52 31.24 44.22 24.11
N ILE A 53 31.68 43.60 25.22
CA ILE A 53 31.52 42.16 25.44
C ILE A 53 30.03 41.78 25.56
N VAL A 54 29.23 42.57 26.29
CA VAL A 54 27.79 42.35 26.41
C VAL A 54 27.10 42.50 25.05
N TRP A 55 27.42 43.54 24.27
CA TRP A 55 26.87 43.73 22.93
C TRP A 55 27.25 42.61 21.96
N ALA A 56 28.51 42.13 21.99
CA ALA A 56 28.94 40.97 21.21
C ALA A 56 28.16 39.70 21.60
N SER A 57 27.94 39.49 22.90
CA SER A 57 27.18 38.34 23.42
C SER A 57 25.69 38.40 23.02
N ILE A 58 25.08 39.58 23.07
CA ILE A 58 23.71 39.81 22.56
C ILE A 58 23.66 39.53 21.05
N GLY A 59 24.66 39.98 20.28
CA GLY A 59 24.77 39.68 18.86
C GLY A 59 24.82 38.18 18.57
N LEU A 60 25.62 37.42 19.33
CA LEU A 60 25.69 35.95 19.24
C LEU A 60 24.35 35.29 19.61
N LEU A 61 23.66 35.79 20.65
CA LEU A 61 22.34 35.29 21.03
C LEU A 61 21.29 35.54 19.95
N LEU A 62 21.30 36.72 19.32
CA LEU A 62 20.41 37.04 18.20
C LEU A 62 20.71 36.15 17.00
N MET A 63 21.98 35.89 16.70
CA MET A 63 22.39 34.95 15.66
C MET A 63 21.85 33.53 15.94
N TYR A 64 21.93 33.04 17.18
CA TYR A 64 21.37 31.74 17.56
C TYR A 64 19.85 31.70 17.47
N SER A 65 19.18 32.77 17.93
CA SER A 65 17.73 32.90 17.82
C SER A 65 17.28 32.85 16.37
N PHE A 66 17.99 33.57 15.48
CA PHE A 66 17.75 33.54 14.04
C PHE A 66 18.01 32.15 13.44
N ASN A 67 19.15 31.54 13.76
CA ASN A 67 19.48 30.19 13.29
C ASN A 67 18.44 29.14 13.76
N THR A 68 17.92 29.29 14.97
CA THR A 68 16.84 28.43 15.49
C THR A 68 15.56 28.59 14.69
N GLY A 69 15.20 29.82 14.31
CA GLY A 69 14.07 30.08 13.41
C GLY A 69 14.26 29.44 12.03
N LEU A 70 15.46 29.53 11.45
CA LEU A 70 15.79 28.84 10.20
C LEU A 70 15.71 27.32 10.35
N GLN A 71 16.20 26.76 11.46
CA GLN A 71 16.11 25.32 11.73
C GLN A 71 14.65 24.84 11.81
N PHE A 72 13.75 25.66 12.34
CA PHE A 72 12.31 25.38 12.29
C PHE A 72 11.78 25.37 10.86
N ILE A 73 12.23 26.32 10.02
CA ILE A 73 11.85 26.34 8.60
C ILE A 73 12.32 25.05 7.93
N VAL A 74 13.59 24.71 8.08
CA VAL A 74 14.17 23.48 7.51
C VAL A 74 13.40 22.25 7.95
N THR A 75 13.14 22.13 9.25
CA THR A 75 12.46 20.97 9.81
C THR A 75 11.00 20.88 9.31
N TYR A 76 10.20 21.94 9.44
CA TYR A 76 8.78 21.86 9.10
C TYR A 76 8.51 21.94 7.59
N TRP A 77 9.10 22.92 6.89
CA TRP A 77 8.86 23.10 5.45
C TRP A 77 9.53 22.02 4.62
N GLY A 78 10.66 21.47 5.07
CA GLY A 78 11.29 20.32 4.47
C GLY A 78 10.45 19.04 4.59
N HIS A 79 9.95 18.68 5.79
CA HIS A 79 9.02 17.55 5.90
C HIS A 79 7.70 17.79 5.15
N LYS A 80 7.22 19.05 5.10
CA LYS A 80 6.06 19.42 4.27
C LYS A 80 6.31 19.18 2.79
N LEU A 81 7.53 19.44 2.28
CA LEU A 81 7.91 19.10 0.90
C LEU A 81 7.82 17.59 0.67
N GLY A 82 8.39 16.78 1.56
CA GLY A 82 8.32 15.31 1.50
C GLY A 82 6.88 14.77 1.47
N ILE A 83 6.04 15.23 2.40
CA ILE A 83 4.62 14.83 2.52
C ILE A 83 3.82 15.20 1.26
N ASN A 84 4.06 16.36 0.68
CA ASN A 84 3.36 16.79 -0.54
C ASN A 84 3.72 15.88 -1.73
N ILE A 85 5.01 15.57 -1.91
CA ILE A 85 5.47 14.62 -2.93
C ILE A 85 4.85 13.23 -2.69
N GLU A 86 4.87 12.76 -1.45
CA GLU A 86 4.25 11.50 -1.04
C GLU A 86 2.75 11.46 -1.39
N THR A 87 2.03 12.55 -1.14
CA THR A 87 0.58 12.68 -1.38
C THR A 87 0.25 12.59 -2.88
N ASP A 88 0.99 13.30 -3.72
CA ASP A 88 0.84 13.24 -5.18
C ASP A 88 1.16 11.84 -5.70
N MET A 89 2.24 11.23 -5.19
CA MET A 89 2.62 9.86 -5.55
C MET A 89 1.55 8.85 -5.15
N ARG A 90 0.98 8.97 -3.94
CA ARG A 90 -0.09 8.11 -3.44
C ARG A 90 -1.34 8.21 -4.30
N THR A 91 -1.75 9.43 -4.63
CA THR A 91 -2.92 9.68 -5.49
C THR A 91 -2.72 9.05 -6.86
N LYS A 92 -1.54 9.25 -7.46
CA LYS A 92 -1.21 8.67 -8.77
C LYS A 92 -1.19 7.14 -8.74
N LEU A 93 -0.60 6.54 -7.71
CA LEU A 93 -0.55 5.09 -7.56
C LEU A 93 -1.94 4.50 -7.35
N PHE A 94 -2.76 5.11 -6.48
CA PHE A 94 -4.13 4.65 -6.23
C PHE A 94 -5.00 4.70 -7.49
N ASN A 95 -4.91 5.79 -8.26
CA ASN A 95 -5.61 5.94 -9.53
C ASN A 95 -5.14 4.93 -10.60
N HIS A 96 -3.87 4.50 -10.54
CA HIS A 96 -3.34 3.50 -11.44
C HIS A 96 -3.77 2.08 -11.05
N ILE A 97 -3.68 1.73 -9.76
CA ILE A 97 -4.08 0.40 -9.25
C ILE A 97 -5.53 0.08 -9.61
N GLN A 98 -6.44 1.05 -9.53
CA GLN A 98 -7.84 0.87 -9.90
C GLN A 98 -8.07 0.53 -11.38
N LYS A 99 -7.07 0.72 -12.24
CA LYS A 99 -7.15 0.40 -13.68
C LYS A 99 -6.56 -0.97 -14.00
N LEU A 100 -5.85 -1.60 -13.06
CA LEU A 100 -5.21 -2.90 -13.30
C LEU A 100 -6.26 -4.02 -13.35
N SER A 101 -5.95 -5.06 -14.11
CA SER A 101 -6.83 -6.22 -14.39
C SER A 101 -6.99 -7.13 -13.16
N PHE A 102 -7.99 -8.02 -13.19
CA PHE A 102 -8.15 -9.05 -12.15
C PHE A 102 -6.91 -9.96 -12.08
N ARG A 103 -6.33 -10.29 -13.25
CA ARG A 103 -5.06 -11.00 -13.36
C ARG A 103 -3.95 -10.38 -12.50
N PHE A 104 -3.86 -9.05 -12.44
CA PHE A 104 -2.89 -8.40 -11.55
C PHE A 104 -3.18 -8.68 -10.07
N PHE A 105 -4.45 -8.58 -9.64
CA PHE A 105 -4.84 -8.79 -8.24
C PHE A 105 -4.78 -10.25 -7.80
N ASP A 106 -5.04 -11.19 -8.71
CA ASP A 106 -4.93 -12.62 -8.44
C ASP A 106 -3.46 -13.04 -8.21
N ASN A 107 -2.53 -12.37 -8.91
CA ASN A 107 -1.10 -12.60 -8.78
C ASN A 107 -0.40 -11.73 -7.72
N ASN A 108 -1.08 -10.74 -7.15
CA ASN A 108 -0.48 -9.82 -6.17
C ASN A 108 -1.30 -9.74 -4.89
N LYS A 109 -0.67 -10.10 -3.76
CA LYS A 109 -1.29 -9.96 -2.43
C LYS A 109 -1.67 -8.50 -2.16
N THR A 110 -2.95 -8.25 -1.88
CA THR A 110 -3.48 -6.90 -1.58
C THR A 110 -2.72 -6.22 -0.43
N GLY A 111 -2.30 -6.97 0.60
CA GLY A 111 -1.49 -6.43 1.69
C GLY A 111 -0.15 -5.85 1.25
N ASN A 112 0.47 -6.41 0.20
CA ASN A 112 1.70 -5.84 -0.37
C ASN A 112 1.42 -4.50 -1.06
N LEU A 113 0.29 -4.37 -1.76
CA LEU A 113 -0.12 -3.12 -2.39
C LEU A 113 -0.37 -2.02 -1.35
N ILE A 114 -1.01 -2.36 -0.23
CA ILE A 114 -1.21 -1.45 0.90
C ILE A 114 0.14 -0.99 1.46
N SER A 115 1.06 -1.92 1.76
CA SER A 115 2.40 -1.56 2.25
C SER A 115 3.18 -0.67 1.27
N ARG A 116 2.97 -0.84 -0.04
CA ARG A 116 3.58 0.02 -1.06
C ARG A 116 2.98 1.44 -1.06
N MET A 117 1.69 1.58 -0.77
CA MET A 117 1.02 2.89 -0.66
C MET A 117 1.27 3.62 0.67
N THR A 118 1.73 2.89 1.70
CA THR A 118 2.02 3.44 3.02
C THR A 118 3.52 3.52 3.26
N ASN A 119 4.14 2.40 3.64
CA ASN A 119 5.53 2.33 4.09
C ASN A 119 6.53 2.75 3.01
N ASP A 120 6.37 2.26 1.77
CA ASP A 120 7.33 2.61 0.71
C ASP A 120 7.24 4.08 0.34
N LEU A 121 6.03 4.64 0.24
CA LEU A 121 5.85 6.07 -0.05
C LEU A 121 6.38 6.97 1.06
N PHE A 122 6.22 6.57 2.32
CA PHE A 122 6.83 7.26 3.46
C PHE A 122 8.35 7.32 3.35
N GLU A 123 9.02 6.18 3.13
CA GLU A 123 10.49 6.13 2.97
C GLU A 123 10.97 6.95 1.75
N ILE A 124 10.18 7.01 0.68
CA ILE A 124 10.46 7.88 -0.47
C ILE A 124 10.33 9.36 -0.10
N GLY A 125 9.30 9.74 0.67
CA GLY A 125 9.10 11.09 1.18
C GLY A 125 10.24 11.57 2.07
N GLU A 126 10.72 10.70 2.96
CA GLU A 126 11.88 10.97 3.82
C GLU A 126 13.16 11.21 2.99
N VAL A 127 13.43 10.36 2.00
CA VAL A 127 14.56 10.57 1.07
C VAL A 127 14.37 11.82 0.22
N ALA A 128 13.12 12.20 -0.10
CA ALA A 128 12.85 13.39 -0.87
C ALA A 128 13.19 14.69 -0.12
N HIS A 129 12.96 14.73 1.19
CA HIS A 129 13.37 15.84 2.04
C HIS A 129 14.85 15.73 2.41
N HIS A 130 15.22 14.75 3.24
CA HIS A 130 16.56 14.67 3.84
C HIS A 130 17.66 14.37 2.84
N GLY A 131 17.32 13.74 1.70
CA GLY A 131 18.32 13.24 0.77
C GLY A 131 19.25 14.32 0.24
N PRO A 132 18.80 15.17 -0.71
CA PRO A 132 19.65 16.18 -1.33
C PRO A 132 20.26 17.15 -0.31
N GLU A 133 19.48 17.50 0.71
CA GLU A 133 19.84 18.49 1.72
C GLU A 133 20.96 18.00 2.65
N ASP A 134 20.81 16.84 3.30
CA ASP A 134 21.78 16.37 4.28
C ASP A 134 23.14 16.08 3.67
N ILE A 135 23.19 15.52 2.45
CA ILE A 135 24.46 15.29 1.76
C ILE A 135 25.15 16.62 1.47
N PHE A 136 24.40 17.61 0.96
CA PHE A 136 24.98 18.91 0.64
C PHE A 136 25.52 19.59 1.89
N ILE A 137 24.74 19.65 2.97
CA ILE A 137 25.16 20.25 4.24
C ILE A 137 26.33 19.49 4.83
N ALA A 138 26.31 18.15 4.82
CA ALA A 138 27.41 17.34 5.33
C ALA A 138 28.72 17.66 4.61
N VAL A 139 28.71 17.71 3.27
CA VAL A 139 29.90 18.05 2.46
C VAL A 139 30.33 19.49 2.69
N MET A 140 29.38 20.44 2.67
CA MET A 140 29.65 21.86 2.87
C MET A 140 30.26 22.14 4.24
N THR A 141 29.66 21.60 5.31
CA THR A 141 30.13 21.80 6.69
C THR A 141 31.47 21.13 6.92
N LEU A 142 31.69 19.91 6.39
CA LEU A 142 32.98 19.22 6.49
C LEU A 142 34.09 20.02 5.81
N LEU A 143 33.90 20.42 4.55
CA LEU A 143 34.88 21.20 3.81
C LEU A 143 35.08 22.59 4.42
N GLY A 144 33.99 23.26 4.78
CA GLY A 144 34.02 24.59 5.39
C GLY A 144 34.79 24.62 6.71
N ALA A 145 34.49 23.69 7.63
CA ALA A 145 35.22 23.59 8.89
C ALA A 145 36.69 23.22 8.65
N PHE A 146 37.01 22.30 7.73
CA PHE A 146 38.39 21.96 7.40
C PHE A 146 39.20 23.16 6.89
N PHE A 147 38.66 23.93 5.93
CA PHE A 147 39.34 25.11 5.41
C PHE A 147 39.49 26.21 6.47
N MET A 148 38.51 26.40 7.35
CA MET A 148 38.64 27.31 8.49
C MET A 148 39.72 26.85 9.47
N MET A 149 39.82 25.55 9.75
CA MET A 149 40.88 24.99 10.60
C MET A 149 42.26 25.17 9.96
N LEU A 150 42.39 24.94 8.65
CA LEU A 150 43.63 25.20 7.90
C LEU A 150 44.06 26.66 7.97
N ALA A 151 43.10 27.58 7.90
CA ALA A 151 43.37 29.02 7.99
C ALA A 151 43.85 29.44 9.39
N ILE A 152 43.38 28.79 10.45
CA ILE A 152 43.84 29.03 11.83
C ILE A 152 45.22 28.42 12.07
N ASN A 153 45.38 27.12 11.84
CA ASN A 153 46.66 26.44 11.99
C ASN A 153 46.71 25.19 11.11
N TRP A 154 47.48 25.26 10.03
CA TRP A 154 47.54 24.19 9.04
C TRP A 154 48.14 22.88 9.58
N LYS A 155 49.11 22.96 10.50
CA LYS A 155 49.75 21.77 11.09
C LYS A 155 48.74 20.97 11.92
N LEU A 156 48.03 21.65 12.82
CA LEU A 156 47.01 21.04 13.67
C LEU A 156 45.80 20.55 12.86
N ALA A 157 45.42 21.26 11.79
CA ALA A 157 44.35 20.86 10.87
C ALA A 157 44.69 19.57 10.13
N VAL A 158 45.91 19.45 9.58
CA VAL A 158 46.36 18.22 8.94
C VAL A 158 46.45 17.06 9.93
N MET A 159 46.98 17.29 11.13
CA MET A 159 47.02 16.28 12.20
C MET A 159 45.61 15.75 12.54
N THR A 160 44.64 16.65 12.72
CA THR A 160 43.25 16.28 12.96
C THR A 160 42.67 15.52 11.78
N PHE A 161 42.98 15.96 10.55
CA PHE A 161 42.46 15.35 9.33
C PHE A 161 42.97 13.93 9.10
N VAL A 162 44.23 13.65 9.41
CA VAL A 162 44.84 12.30 9.27
C VAL A 162 44.14 11.26 10.15
N ILE A 163 43.54 11.67 11.27
CA ILE A 163 42.85 10.73 12.18
C ILE A 163 41.44 10.38 11.67
N ILE A 164 40.82 11.24 10.86
CA ILE A 164 39.43 11.05 10.39
C ILE A 164 39.23 9.73 9.66
N PRO A 165 40.04 9.34 8.63
CA PRO A 165 39.75 8.13 7.87
C PRO A 165 39.66 6.89 8.77
N PHE A 166 40.50 6.82 9.81
CA PHE A 166 40.46 5.77 10.81
C PHE A 166 39.18 5.80 11.63
N LEU A 167 38.76 6.99 12.10
CA LEU A 167 37.51 7.14 12.86
C LEU A 167 36.27 6.85 12.03
N THR A 168 36.20 7.37 10.81
CA THR A 168 35.13 7.11 9.86
C THR A 168 35.05 5.62 9.57
N TRP A 169 36.17 4.95 9.32
CA TRP A 169 36.21 3.50 9.12
C TRP A 169 35.63 2.74 10.32
N LEU A 170 36.02 3.10 11.54
CA LEU A 170 35.53 2.45 12.75
C LEU A 170 34.02 2.67 12.97
N ILE A 171 33.55 3.91 12.79
CA ILE A 171 32.12 4.27 12.89
C ILE A 171 31.30 3.49 11.86
N VAL A 172 31.74 3.49 10.59
CA VAL A 172 31.08 2.75 9.50
C VAL A 172 31.08 1.24 9.78
N PHE A 173 32.16 0.69 10.33
CA PHE A 173 32.23 -0.73 10.72
C PHE A 173 31.22 -1.08 11.81
N CYS A 174 31.13 -0.28 12.87
CA CYS A 174 30.15 -0.45 13.95
C CYS A 174 28.72 -0.33 13.42
N ASN A 175 28.45 0.69 12.59
CA ASN A 175 27.11 0.93 12.05
C ASN A 175 26.67 -0.17 11.09
N LYS A 176 27.57 -0.70 10.24
CA LYS A 176 27.23 -1.85 9.37
C LYS A 176 26.79 -3.07 10.18
N ARG A 177 27.44 -3.34 11.33
CA ARG A 177 27.01 -4.40 12.26
C ARG A 177 25.67 -4.09 12.90
N MET A 178 25.45 -2.84 13.32
CA MET A 178 24.18 -2.38 13.87
C MET A 178 23.04 -2.57 12.87
N THR A 179 23.16 -2.04 11.65
CA THR A 179 22.16 -2.17 10.58
C THR A 179 21.82 -3.63 10.29
N HIS A 180 22.83 -4.50 10.21
CA HIS A 180 22.60 -5.94 10.00
C HIS A 180 21.76 -6.55 11.14
N THR A 181 22.11 -6.27 12.40
CA THR A 181 21.39 -6.83 13.55
C THR A 181 19.99 -6.24 13.71
N PHE A 182 19.78 -4.96 13.41
CA PHE A 182 18.44 -4.36 13.40
C PHE A 182 17.56 -4.94 12.29
N ARG A 183 18.12 -5.23 11.11
CA ARG A 183 17.37 -5.93 10.05
C ARG A 183 16.87 -7.30 10.52
N HIS A 184 17.75 -8.11 11.11
CA HIS A 184 17.37 -9.39 11.73
C HIS A 184 16.33 -9.22 12.84
N MET A 185 16.42 -8.16 13.63
CA MET A 185 15.43 -7.85 14.66
C MET A 185 14.06 -7.55 14.06
N HIS A 186 13.99 -6.73 13.01
CA HIS A 186 12.73 -6.41 12.33
C HIS A 186 12.11 -7.63 11.65
N GLU A 187 12.91 -8.49 11.02
CA GLU A 187 12.45 -9.78 10.48
C GLU A 187 11.83 -10.68 11.57
N ASN A 188 12.50 -10.82 12.72
CA ASN A 188 11.96 -11.58 13.85
C ASN A 188 10.70 -10.95 14.47
N VAL A 189 10.59 -9.62 14.49
CA VAL A 189 9.37 -8.92 14.93
C VAL A 189 8.22 -9.21 13.96
N ALA A 190 8.46 -9.16 12.65
CA ALA A 190 7.45 -9.48 11.64
C ALA A 190 6.98 -10.93 11.74
N GLU A 191 7.90 -11.88 11.90
CA GLU A 191 7.56 -13.30 12.11
C GLU A 191 6.75 -13.50 13.40
N PHE A 192 7.15 -12.84 14.49
CA PHE A 192 6.40 -12.87 15.76
C PHE A 192 4.98 -12.32 15.57
N SER A 193 4.83 -11.15 14.96
CA SER A 193 3.53 -10.52 14.72
C SER A 193 2.64 -11.39 13.83
N SER A 194 3.16 -11.97 12.75
CA SER A 194 2.40 -12.87 11.87
C SER A 194 1.91 -14.12 12.60
N ARG A 195 2.71 -14.69 13.50
CA ARG A 195 2.28 -15.83 14.34
C ARG A 195 1.16 -15.42 15.30
N ILE A 196 1.26 -14.26 15.93
CA ILE A 196 0.20 -13.74 16.81
C ILE A 196 -1.09 -13.48 16.04
N GLU A 197 -0.98 -12.88 14.85
CA GLU A 197 -2.11 -12.65 13.95
C GLU A 197 -2.82 -13.97 13.59
N ASN A 198 -2.07 -15.02 13.25
CA ASN A 198 -2.63 -16.35 12.98
C ASN A 198 -3.34 -16.96 14.20
N THR A 199 -2.73 -16.90 15.39
CA THR A 199 -3.33 -17.46 16.62
C THR A 199 -4.59 -16.67 17.03
N ILE A 200 -4.57 -15.34 16.93
CA ILE A 200 -5.73 -14.48 17.28
C ILE A 200 -6.82 -14.59 16.21
N GLY A 201 -6.47 -14.57 14.92
CA GLY A 201 -7.43 -14.78 13.83
C GLY A 201 -8.10 -16.15 13.91
N GLY A 202 -7.35 -17.16 14.36
CA GLY A 202 -7.85 -18.52 14.63
C GLY A 202 -8.38 -18.76 16.04
N ILE A 203 -8.67 -17.72 16.84
CA ILE A 203 -8.99 -17.89 18.28
C ILE A 203 -10.17 -18.83 18.53
N ARG A 204 -11.18 -18.82 17.65
CA ARG A 204 -12.34 -19.72 17.73
C ARG A 204 -11.93 -21.18 17.57
N VAL A 205 -10.96 -21.48 16.71
CA VAL A 205 -10.42 -22.84 16.52
C VAL A 205 -9.62 -23.23 17.75
N VAL A 206 -8.75 -22.34 18.25
CA VAL A 206 -7.95 -22.61 19.45
C VAL A 206 -8.84 -22.97 20.65
N GLN A 207 -9.93 -22.21 20.86
CA GLN A 207 -10.89 -22.44 21.94
C GLN A 207 -11.77 -23.67 21.70
N ALA A 208 -12.26 -23.88 20.47
CA ALA A 208 -13.08 -25.04 20.13
C ALA A 208 -12.35 -26.37 20.36
N PHE A 209 -11.02 -26.39 20.13
CA PHE A 209 -10.17 -27.55 20.39
C PHE A 209 -9.48 -27.50 21.77
N SER A 210 -9.79 -26.52 22.62
CA SER A 210 -9.21 -26.36 23.98
C SER A 210 -7.68 -26.42 24.01
N ASN A 211 -7.02 -25.84 23.01
CA ASN A 211 -5.57 -25.90 22.79
C ASN A 211 -4.82 -24.64 23.30
N GLU A 212 -5.41 -23.85 24.20
CA GLU A 212 -4.83 -22.59 24.69
C GLU A 212 -3.48 -22.82 25.38
N LYS A 213 -3.29 -23.94 26.07
CA LYS A 213 -2.01 -24.30 26.70
C LYS A 213 -0.91 -24.55 25.66
N HIS A 214 -1.25 -25.18 24.54
CA HIS A 214 -0.31 -25.42 23.44
C HIS A 214 0.13 -24.09 22.82
N GLU A 215 -0.83 -23.21 22.52
CA GLU A 215 -0.55 -21.89 21.96
C GLU A 215 0.24 -21.01 22.94
N ARG A 216 -0.05 -21.07 24.24
CA ARG A 216 0.74 -20.39 25.28
C ARG A 216 2.20 -20.87 25.30
N ALA A 217 2.45 -22.18 25.22
CA ALA A 217 3.81 -22.71 25.20
C ALA A 217 4.60 -22.24 23.96
N ARG A 218 3.95 -22.21 22.79
CA ARG A 218 4.55 -21.65 21.57
C ARG A 218 4.81 -20.14 21.70
N PHE A 219 3.86 -19.40 22.25
CA PHE A 219 4.01 -17.97 22.54
C PHE A 219 5.23 -17.72 23.42
N ASP A 220 5.40 -18.46 24.51
CA ASP A 220 6.52 -18.29 25.44
C ASP A 220 7.89 -18.50 24.77
N ILE A 221 8.01 -19.51 23.89
CA ILE A 221 9.23 -19.77 23.11
C ILE A 221 9.54 -18.59 22.18
N ASN A 222 8.53 -18.14 21.42
CA ASN A 222 8.69 -17.05 20.46
C ASN A 222 8.99 -15.72 21.17
N ASN A 223 8.32 -15.44 22.29
CA ASN A 223 8.54 -14.24 23.09
C ASN A 223 9.95 -14.23 23.71
N LYS A 224 10.46 -15.38 24.19
CA LYS A 224 11.85 -15.50 24.65
C LYS A 224 12.85 -15.25 23.52
N ARG A 225 12.60 -15.78 22.32
CA ARG A 225 13.44 -15.54 21.13
C ARG A 225 13.45 -14.08 20.72
N LEU A 226 12.29 -13.44 20.72
CA LEU A 226 12.14 -12.02 20.43
C LEU A 226 12.91 -11.17 21.45
N ARG A 227 12.78 -11.47 22.75
CA ARG A 227 13.54 -10.82 23.82
C ARG A 227 15.05 -10.97 23.61
N GLN A 228 15.54 -12.17 23.33
CA GLN A 228 16.98 -12.40 23.08
C GLN A 228 17.48 -11.59 21.88
N THR A 229 16.70 -11.53 20.80
CA THR A 229 17.04 -10.78 19.58
C THR A 229 17.08 -9.28 19.84
N LYS A 230 16.09 -8.72 20.56
CA LYS A 230 16.09 -7.31 20.98
C LYS A 230 17.30 -6.98 21.87
N LEU A 231 17.59 -7.81 22.88
CA LEU A 231 18.73 -7.59 23.76
C LEU A 231 20.07 -7.64 23.02
N ARG A 232 20.24 -8.54 22.05
CA ARG A 232 21.45 -8.56 21.18
C ARG A 232 21.57 -7.29 20.34
N SER A 233 20.46 -6.82 19.78
CA SER A 233 20.40 -5.58 18.99
C SER A 233 20.79 -4.37 19.82
N TYR A 234 20.23 -4.24 21.03
CA TYR A 234 20.58 -3.16 21.96
C TYR A 234 22.00 -3.27 22.49
N LYS A 235 22.55 -4.48 22.66
CA LYS A 235 23.97 -4.64 23.02
C LYS A 235 24.87 -4.06 21.93
N ILE A 236 24.57 -4.32 20.66
CA ILE A 236 25.35 -3.80 19.52
C ILE A 236 25.14 -2.28 19.36
N MET A 237 23.92 -1.80 19.55
CA MET A 237 23.62 -0.36 19.60
C MET A 237 24.45 0.32 20.70
N GLY A 238 24.44 -0.23 21.91
CA GLY A 238 25.20 0.28 23.05
C GLY A 238 26.70 0.35 22.76
N TYR A 239 27.30 -0.68 22.15
CA TYR A 239 28.69 -0.62 21.72
C TYR A 239 28.94 0.45 20.65
N SER A 240 28.07 0.56 19.64
CA SER A 240 28.23 1.51 18.54
C SER A 240 28.11 2.96 19.01
N THR A 241 27.14 3.24 19.89
CA THR A 241 26.96 4.53 20.55
C THR A 241 28.14 4.85 21.47
N ALA A 242 28.60 3.90 22.28
CA ALA A 242 29.75 4.11 23.19
C ALA A 242 31.05 4.37 22.43
N VAL A 243 31.30 3.64 21.32
CA VAL A 243 32.45 3.88 20.44
C VAL A 243 32.36 5.28 19.84
N SER A 244 31.22 5.65 19.25
CA SER A 244 31.04 6.98 18.64
C SER A 244 31.24 8.11 19.66
N TYR A 245 30.67 7.95 20.86
CA TYR A 245 30.87 8.89 21.98
C TYR A 245 32.34 9.02 22.37
N MET A 246 33.05 7.90 22.55
CA MET A 246 34.48 7.91 22.89
C MET A 246 35.32 8.54 21.78
N MET A 247 35.03 8.26 20.50
CA MET A 247 35.76 8.83 19.37
C MET A 247 35.63 10.36 19.33
N MET A 248 34.44 10.90 19.55
CA MET A 248 34.22 12.35 19.61
C MET A 248 35.04 12.98 20.75
N ARG A 249 35.02 12.38 21.95
CA ARG A 249 35.79 12.87 23.11
C ARG A 249 37.29 12.72 22.93
N PHE A 250 37.74 11.63 22.33
CA PHE A 250 39.15 11.40 22.00
C PHE A 250 39.67 12.49 21.06
N MET A 251 38.87 12.91 20.06
CA MET A 251 39.23 14.00 19.16
C MET A 251 39.31 15.34 19.85
N THR A 252 38.34 15.68 20.70
CA THR A 252 38.41 16.89 21.51
C THR A 252 39.68 16.90 22.38
N LEU A 253 40.02 15.77 23.01
CA LEU A 253 41.22 15.64 23.86
C LEU A 253 42.51 15.72 23.05
N PHE A 254 42.54 15.09 21.87
CA PHE A 254 43.68 15.15 20.94
C PHE A 254 43.96 16.61 20.54
N VAL A 255 42.93 17.33 20.11
CA VAL A 255 43.03 18.75 19.76
C VAL A 255 43.41 19.60 20.98
N LEU A 256 42.90 19.29 22.17
CA LEU A 256 43.29 19.98 23.40
C LEU A 256 44.78 19.84 23.68
N ILE A 257 45.33 18.62 23.64
CA ILE A 257 46.75 18.34 23.92
C ILE A 257 47.64 18.97 22.86
N CYS A 258 47.39 18.68 21.58
CA CYS A 258 48.20 19.19 20.48
C CYS A 258 48.06 20.72 20.35
N GLY A 259 46.84 21.26 20.49
CA GLY A 259 46.60 22.70 20.45
C GLY A 259 47.29 23.44 21.59
N THR A 260 47.28 22.89 22.82
CA THR A 260 48.03 23.47 23.95
C THR A 260 49.53 23.54 23.65
N TRP A 261 50.10 22.51 23.03
CA TRP A 261 51.49 22.54 22.58
C TRP A 261 51.76 23.71 21.62
N PHE A 262 50.88 23.94 20.64
CA PHE A 262 51.01 25.07 19.71
C PHE A 262 50.84 26.43 20.39
N VAL A 263 49.96 26.56 21.39
CA VAL A 263 49.81 27.79 22.19
C VAL A 263 51.09 28.09 22.97
N LEU A 264 51.67 27.08 23.64
CA LEU A 264 52.91 27.25 24.43
C LEU A 264 54.12 27.65 23.58
N HIS A 265 54.12 27.30 22.29
CA HIS A 265 55.17 27.69 21.34
C HIS A 265 54.86 28.98 20.58
N GLY A 266 53.75 29.67 20.90
CA GLY A 266 53.35 30.92 20.24
C GLY A 266 52.87 30.74 18.80
N GLU A 267 52.54 29.52 18.37
CA GLU A 267 52.00 29.21 17.03
C GLU A 267 50.47 29.32 16.96
N LEU A 268 49.79 29.55 18.10
CA LEU A 268 48.34 29.63 18.22
C LEU A 268 47.97 30.60 19.36
N SER A 269 47.02 31.50 19.15
CA SER A 269 46.48 32.33 20.23
C SER A 269 45.48 31.55 21.12
N ASN A 270 45.09 32.14 22.25
CA ASN A 270 44.06 31.55 23.11
C ASN A 270 42.69 31.51 22.43
N GLY A 271 42.32 32.54 21.67
CA GLY A 271 41.07 32.60 20.91
C GLY A 271 41.06 31.62 19.73
N GLU A 272 42.18 31.50 19.01
CA GLU A 272 42.38 30.51 17.96
C GLU A 272 42.28 29.09 18.51
N PHE A 273 42.87 28.82 19.67
CA PHE A 273 42.76 27.53 20.36
C PHE A 273 41.32 27.14 20.67
N VAL A 274 40.57 28.03 21.32
CA VAL A 274 39.16 27.78 21.65
C VAL A 274 38.32 27.65 20.38
N GLY A 275 38.55 28.52 19.39
CA GLY A 275 37.90 28.44 18.09
C GLY A 275 38.15 27.10 17.39
N PHE A 276 39.38 26.58 17.46
CA PHE A 276 39.75 25.30 16.86
C PHE A 276 39.06 24.12 17.56
N ILE A 277 38.95 24.13 18.89
CA ILE A 277 38.18 23.13 19.65
C ILE A 277 36.71 23.13 19.22
N LEU A 278 36.12 24.32 19.07
CA LEU A 278 34.72 24.47 18.64
C LEU A 278 34.52 24.00 17.19
N LEU A 279 35.42 24.37 16.26
CA LEU A 279 35.40 23.88 14.88
C LEU A 279 35.53 22.37 14.80
N THR A 280 36.32 21.75 15.67
CA THR A 280 36.44 20.29 15.74
C THR A 280 35.10 19.62 15.99
N ASN A 281 34.26 20.18 16.88
CA ASN A 281 32.92 19.62 17.12
C ASN A 281 32.00 19.76 15.90
N VAL A 282 32.03 20.90 15.20
CA VAL A 282 31.24 21.13 13.97
C VAL A 282 31.69 20.17 12.86
N PHE A 283 33.00 19.96 12.75
CA PHE A 283 33.63 19.11 11.76
C PHE A 283 33.24 17.63 11.88
N PHE A 284 32.91 17.15 13.10
CA PHE A 284 32.46 15.77 13.33
C PHE A 284 30.97 15.52 13.03
N ARG A 285 30.10 16.55 13.08
CA ARG A 285 28.65 16.39 12.87
C ARG A 285 28.28 15.73 11.52
N PRO A 286 28.90 16.10 10.38
CA PRO A 286 28.65 15.41 9.11
C PRO A 286 28.86 13.90 9.15
N VAL A 287 29.82 13.42 9.95
CA VAL A 287 30.13 11.99 10.08
C VAL A 287 28.97 11.23 10.73
N GLU A 288 28.22 11.89 11.62
CA GLU A 288 27.00 11.33 12.22
C GLU A 288 25.86 11.24 11.19
N LYS A 289 25.68 12.28 10.36
CA LYS A 289 24.64 12.35 9.32
C LYS A 289 24.81 11.33 8.20
N ILE A 290 26.06 10.97 7.85
CA ILE A 290 26.35 9.92 6.85
C ILE A 290 25.65 8.59 7.21
N ASN A 291 25.45 8.30 8.50
CA ASN A 291 24.80 7.07 8.92
C ASN A 291 23.30 7.06 8.62
N ALA A 292 22.63 8.19 8.79
CA ALA A 292 21.21 8.33 8.42
C ALA A 292 21.02 8.09 6.92
N VAL A 293 21.92 8.65 6.10
CA VAL A 293 21.94 8.47 4.64
C VAL A 293 22.16 7.00 4.25
N ILE A 294 23.12 6.30 4.87
CA ILE A 294 23.41 4.88 4.58
C ILE A 294 22.20 3.98 4.85
N GLU A 295 21.35 4.33 5.82
CA GLU A 295 20.16 3.55 6.15
C GLU A 295 18.94 3.92 5.30
N SER A 296 18.64 5.21 5.14
CA SER A 296 17.39 5.66 4.51
C SER A 296 17.42 5.58 2.99
N TYR A 297 18.56 5.87 2.36
CA TYR A 297 18.67 5.92 0.89
C TYR A 297 18.35 4.58 0.22
N PRO A 298 18.92 3.44 0.65
CA PRO A 298 18.59 2.16 0.05
C PRO A 298 17.10 1.83 0.18
N LYS A 299 16.46 2.19 1.31
CA LYS A 299 15.02 1.98 1.54
C LYS A 299 14.19 2.83 0.58
N GLY A 300 14.46 4.14 0.49
CA GLY A 300 13.75 5.03 -0.41
C GLY A 300 13.96 4.70 -1.90
N ILE A 301 15.18 4.32 -2.31
CA ILE A 301 15.46 3.88 -3.69
C ILE A 301 14.72 2.58 -4.00
N ALA A 302 14.73 1.60 -3.08
CA ALA A 302 14.02 0.34 -3.28
C ALA A 302 12.50 0.53 -3.31
N GLY A 303 11.95 1.39 -2.44
CA GLY A 303 10.55 1.80 -2.46
C GLY A 303 10.19 2.48 -3.76
N PHE A 304 11.01 3.44 -4.21
CA PHE A 304 10.78 4.15 -5.48
C PHE A 304 10.82 3.21 -6.68
N LYS A 305 11.73 2.22 -6.67
CA LYS A 305 11.77 1.17 -7.69
C LYS A 305 10.46 0.39 -7.75
N ARG A 306 9.96 -0.12 -6.61
CA ARG A 306 8.68 -0.86 -6.54
C ARG A 306 7.48 0.01 -6.95
N TYR A 307 7.50 1.29 -6.58
CA TYR A 307 6.51 2.26 -7.02
C TYR A 307 6.50 2.40 -8.54
N THR A 308 7.67 2.57 -9.16
CA THR A 308 7.77 2.67 -10.62
C THR A 308 7.40 1.37 -11.32
N GLU A 309 7.75 0.21 -10.76
CA GLU A 309 7.37 -1.10 -11.30
C GLU A 309 5.84 -1.23 -11.42
N ILE A 310 5.07 -0.82 -10.40
CA ILE A 310 3.60 -0.84 -10.50
C ILE A 310 3.09 0.16 -11.53
N LEU A 311 3.61 1.40 -11.52
CA LEU A 311 3.15 2.41 -12.47
C LEU A 311 3.48 2.09 -13.92
N ASP A 312 4.53 1.30 -14.14
CA ASP A 312 4.98 0.89 -15.47
C ASP A 312 4.31 -0.41 -15.91
N THR A 313 3.59 -1.11 -15.02
CA THR A 313 2.63 -2.15 -15.39
C THR A 313 1.52 -1.52 -16.22
N ALA A 314 1.48 -1.84 -17.51
CA ALA A 314 0.37 -1.45 -18.37
C ALA A 314 -0.93 -2.17 -17.91
N PRO A 315 -2.08 -1.48 -17.87
CA PRO A 315 -3.35 -2.17 -17.72
C PRO A 315 -3.55 -3.16 -18.87
N ASP A 316 -3.69 -4.46 -18.57
CA ASP A 316 -3.88 -5.50 -19.60
C ASP A 316 -5.19 -5.30 -20.38
N ILE A 317 -6.16 -4.63 -19.75
CA ILE A 317 -7.50 -4.39 -20.31
C ILE A 317 -7.73 -2.88 -20.32
N SER A 318 -7.92 -2.32 -21.51
CA SER A 318 -8.24 -0.91 -21.71
C SER A 318 -9.20 -0.72 -22.88
N ASP A 319 -9.87 0.42 -22.89
CA ASP A 319 -10.74 0.81 -23.99
C ASP A 319 -9.93 0.93 -25.28
N LYS A 320 -10.41 0.32 -26.36
CA LYS A 320 -9.82 0.53 -27.69
C LYS A 320 -9.96 2.01 -28.09
N PRO A 321 -9.01 2.58 -28.84
CA PRO A 321 -9.20 3.89 -29.44
C PRO A 321 -10.49 3.91 -30.28
N GLY A 322 -11.44 4.78 -29.93
CA GLY A 322 -12.75 4.86 -30.60
C GLY A 322 -13.84 3.95 -30.03
N ALA A 323 -13.62 3.30 -28.87
CA ALA A 323 -14.66 2.54 -28.18
C ALA A 323 -15.89 3.42 -27.87
N LEU A 324 -17.07 2.85 -28.08
CA LEU A 324 -18.34 3.56 -27.95
C LEU A 324 -18.94 3.37 -26.55
N ALA A 325 -19.47 4.45 -25.97
CA ALA A 325 -20.26 4.36 -24.76
C ALA A 325 -21.70 3.92 -25.13
N ILE A 326 -22.25 2.99 -24.36
CA ILE A 326 -23.62 2.48 -24.54
C ILE A 326 -24.50 2.84 -23.34
N ASP A 327 -25.76 3.21 -23.59
CA ASP A 327 -26.70 3.63 -22.53
C ASP A 327 -27.55 2.47 -22.00
N LYS A 328 -28.19 1.71 -22.89
CA LYS A 328 -28.99 0.53 -22.55
C LYS A 328 -28.89 -0.52 -23.64
N VAL A 329 -28.83 -1.78 -23.22
CA VAL A 329 -28.89 -2.96 -24.09
C VAL A 329 -30.16 -3.75 -23.84
N ARG A 330 -30.62 -4.47 -24.85
CA ARG A 330 -31.67 -5.49 -24.73
C ARG A 330 -31.16 -6.72 -24.01
N GLY A 331 -29.89 -7.06 -24.23
CA GLY A 331 -29.22 -8.18 -23.56
C GLY A 331 -29.14 -9.44 -24.41
N ASP A 332 -29.14 -9.32 -25.74
CA ASP A 332 -28.81 -10.45 -26.62
C ASP A 332 -27.30 -10.70 -26.56
N ILE A 333 -26.86 -11.90 -26.20
CA ILE A 333 -25.44 -12.23 -26.01
C ILE A 333 -25.05 -13.34 -27.00
N HIS A 334 -23.90 -13.18 -27.65
CA HIS A 334 -23.35 -14.20 -28.53
C HIS A 334 -21.85 -14.37 -28.31
N TYR A 335 -21.45 -15.62 -28.05
CA TYR A 335 -20.08 -16.10 -28.07
C TYR A 335 -19.86 -16.75 -29.44
N ASP A 336 -18.91 -16.23 -30.21
CA ASP A 336 -18.55 -16.69 -31.56
C ASP A 336 -17.13 -17.26 -31.50
N LYS A 337 -17.05 -18.59 -31.49
CA LYS A 337 -15.80 -19.39 -31.43
C LYS A 337 -14.80 -18.92 -30.38
N VAL A 338 -15.30 -18.69 -29.17
CA VAL A 338 -14.48 -18.13 -28.08
C VAL A 338 -13.53 -19.20 -27.53
N THR A 339 -12.24 -18.89 -27.53
CA THR A 339 -11.19 -19.70 -26.90
C THR A 339 -10.46 -18.85 -25.85
N PHE A 340 -10.18 -19.45 -24.69
CA PHE A 340 -9.53 -18.77 -23.57
C PHE A 340 -8.79 -19.75 -22.64
N GLY A 341 -7.59 -19.36 -22.21
CA GLY A 341 -6.85 -20.00 -21.12
C GLY A 341 -6.26 -19.00 -20.12
N TYR A 342 -5.98 -19.48 -18.90
CA TYR A 342 -5.21 -18.71 -17.91
C TYR A 342 -3.69 -18.91 -18.13
N GLU A 343 -2.84 -18.28 -17.29
CA GLU A 343 -1.38 -18.15 -17.49
C GLU A 343 -0.58 -19.46 -17.67
N ASP A 344 -1.13 -20.62 -17.29
CA ASP A 344 -0.43 -21.91 -17.32
C ASP A 344 -0.55 -22.67 -18.66
N GLY A 345 -1.12 -22.04 -19.70
CA GLY A 345 -1.24 -22.63 -21.03
C GLY A 345 -2.29 -23.74 -21.15
N SER A 346 -3.04 -24.02 -20.07
CA SER A 346 -4.25 -24.82 -20.13
C SER A 346 -5.39 -24.00 -20.73
N GLN A 347 -5.86 -24.41 -21.91
CA GLN A 347 -7.09 -23.89 -22.47
C GLN A 347 -8.26 -24.32 -21.59
N VAL A 348 -8.99 -23.35 -21.04
CA VAL A 348 -10.18 -23.60 -20.20
C VAL A 348 -11.44 -23.62 -21.05
N LEU A 349 -11.48 -22.81 -22.10
CA LEU A 349 -12.55 -22.75 -23.08
C LEU A 349 -11.94 -22.89 -24.48
N LYS A 350 -12.61 -23.66 -25.35
CA LYS A 350 -12.16 -23.89 -26.73
C LYS A 350 -13.33 -23.83 -27.68
N ASP A 351 -13.22 -22.95 -28.68
CA ASP A 351 -14.18 -22.77 -29.78
C ASP A 351 -15.65 -22.73 -29.31
N ILE A 352 -15.92 -22.02 -28.22
CA ILE A 352 -17.27 -21.93 -27.65
C ILE A 352 -18.16 -21.07 -28.54
N ASP A 353 -19.20 -21.69 -29.09
CA ASP A 353 -20.30 -21.05 -29.81
C ASP A 353 -21.58 -21.11 -28.97
N LEU A 354 -22.08 -19.96 -28.54
CA LEU A 354 -23.27 -19.86 -27.70
C LEU A 354 -24.06 -18.59 -28.00
N THR A 355 -25.37 -18.70 -28.15
CA THR A 355 -26.28 -17.56 -28.27
C THR A 355 -27.28 -17.57 -27.12
N ILE A 356 -27.46 -16.45 -26.44
CA ILE A 356 -28.43 -16.23 -25.35
C ILE A 356 -29.32 -15.05 -25.77
N LYS A 357 -30.64 -15.25 -25.75
CA LYS A 357 -31.59 -14.23 -26.18
C LYS A 357 -31.86 -13.21 -25.08
N ALA A 358 -32.23 -12.00 -25.47
CA ALA A 358 -32.69 -10.97 -24.54
C ALA A 358 -33.83 -11.49 -23.64
N GLY A 359 -33.67 -11.35 -22.33
CA GLY A 359 -34.65 -11.82 -21.33
C GLY A 359 -34.62 -13.32 -21.02
N GLU A 360 -33.74 -14.09 -21.65
CA GLU A 360 -33.59 -15.53 -21.40
C GLU A 360 -32.80 -15.78 -20.10
N THR A 361 -33.28 -16.72 -19.28
CA THR A 361 -32.54 -17.26 -18.13
C THR A 361 -31.84 -18.56 -18.52
N VAL A 362 -30.51 -18.52 -18.57
CA VAL A 362 -29.65 -19.63 -18.96
C VAL A 362 -28.86 -20.14 -17.76
N ALA A 363 -28.93 -21.44 -17.49
CA ALA A 363 -28.19 -22.07 -16.42
C ALA A 363 -26.99 -22.90 -16.94
N PHE A 364 -25.81 -22.66 -16.39
CA PHE A 364 -24.60 -23.42 -16.65
C PHE A 364 -24.38 -24.48 -15.58
N VAL A 365 -24.26 -25.74 -16.00
CA VAL A 365 -24.00 -26.90 -15.13
C VAL A 365 -22.86 -27.75 -15.67
N GLY A 366 -22.21 -28.51 -14.81
CA GLY A 366 -21.06 -29.33 -15.18
C GLY A 366 -20.08 -29.51 -14.03
N PRO A 367 -19.05 -30.35 -14.19
CA PRO A 367 -18.06 -30.60 -13.15
C PRO A 367 -17.27 -29.34 -12.77
N SER A 368 -16.70 -29.33 -11.57
CA SER A 368 -15.80 -28.26 -11.13
C SER A 368 -14.61 -28.16 -12.09
N GLY A 369 -14.21 -26.94 -12.45
CA GLY A 369 -13.12 -26.70 -13.41
C GLY A 369 -13.53 -26.69 -14.89
N ALA A 370 -14.77 -27.08 -15.24
CA ALA A 370 -15.24 -27.11 -16.63
C ALA A 370 -15.43 -25.72 -17.32
N GLY A 371 -14.97 -24.62 -16.72
CA GLY A 371 -15.04 -23.29 -17.36
C GLY A 371 -16.36 -22.52 -17.24
N LYS A 372 -17.32 -22.98 -16.42
CA LYS A 372 -18.61 -22.28 -16.19
C LYS A 372 -18.44 -20.83 -15.73
N SER A 373 -17.66 -20.62 -14.65
CA SER A 373 -17.39 -19.28 -14.12
C SER A 373 -16.59 -18.44 -15.12
N THR A 374 -15.72 -19.07 -15.91
CA THR A 374 -14.92 -18.41 -16.95
C THR A 374 -15.79 -17.81 -18.06
N LEU A 375 -16.84 -18.50 -18.51
CA LEU A 375 -17.79 -17.95 -19.49
C LEU A 375 -18.41 -16.65 -18.96
N CYS A 376 -18.86 -16.67 -17.71
CA CYS A 376 -19.47 -15.51 -17.07
C CYS A 376 -18.46 -14.37 -16.82
N THR A 377 -17.20 -14.64 -16.48
CA THR A 377 -16.19 -13.60 -16.22
C THR A 377 -15.65 -12.93 -17.48
N LEU A 378 -15.74 -13.59 -18.64
CA LEU A 378 -15.35 -13.00 -19.94
C LEU A 378 -16.33 -11.94 -20.43
N LEU A 379 -17.64 -12.11 -20.20
CA LEU A 379 -18.68 -11.17 -20.63
C LEU A 379 -18.48 -9.71 -20.14
N PRO A 380 -18.21 -9.42 -18.85
CA PRO A 380 -17.89 -8.07 -18.37
C PRO A 380 -16.45 -7.63 -18.68
N ARG A 381 -15.71 -8.42 -19.47
CA ARG A 381 -14.33 -8.18 -19.90
C ARG A 381 -13.39 -7.97 -18.70
N PHE A 382 -13.43 -8.91 -17.74
CA PHE A 382 -12.41 -9.02 -16.68
C PHE A 382 -11.14 -9.73 -17.15
N TYR A 383 -11.26 -10.46 -18.26
CA TYR A 383 -10.21 -11.10 -19.03
C TYR A 383 -10.46 -10.83 -20.52
N GLU A 384 -9.40 -10.83 -21.34
CA GLU A 384 -9.52 -10.82 -22.80
C GLU A 384 -9.52 -12.26 -23.31
N VAL A 385 -10.28 -12.52 -24.37
CA VAL A 385 -10.29 -13.82 -25.06
C VAL A 385 -9.02 -14.00 -25.89
N ASP A 386 -8.55 -15.24 -26.05
CA ASP A 386 -7.39 -15.55 -26.91
C ASP A 386 -7.77 -15.50 -28.40
N SER A 387 -8.96 -16.00 -28.73
CA SER A 387 -9.54 -15.92 -30.07
C SER A 387 -11.08 -15.95 -30.03
N GLY A 388 -11.70 -15.60 -31.16
CA GLY A 388 -13.15 -15.43 -31.26
C GLY A 388 -13.59 -14.06 -30.78
N ARG A 389 -14.89 -13.88 -30.54
CA ARG A 389 -15.44 -12.63 -29.99
C ARG A 389 -16.70 -12.88 -29.18
N ILE A 390 -17.00 -11.94 -28.30
CA ILE A 390 -18.24 -11.89 -27.55
C ILE A 390 -18.97 -10.62 -27.96
N THR A 391 -20.24 -10.72 -28.32
CA THR A 391 -21.06 -9.58 -28.68
C THR A 391 -22.26 -9.43 -27.76
N VAL A 392 -22.63 -8.18 -27.46
CA VAL A 392 -23.88 -7.81 -26.80
C VAL A 392 -24.70 -6.96 -27.76
N ASP A 393 -25.92 -7.37 -28.07
CA ASP A 393 -26.80 -6.78 -29.10
C ASP A 393 -26.10 -6.63 -30.47
N GLY A 394 -25.20 -7.57 -30.80
CA GLY A 394 -24.41 -7.58 -32.04
C GLY A 394 -23.19 -6.65 -32.04
N MET A 395 -22.95 -5.88 -30.98
CA MET A 395 -21.73 -5.08 -30.80
C MET A 395 -20.67 -5.90 -30.07
N ASP A 396 -19.45 -5.95 -30.60
CA ASP A 396 -18.33 -6.60 -29.91
C ASP A 396 -18.03 -5.89 -28.58
N ILE A 397 -17.91 -6.65 -27.49
CA ILE A 397 -17.61 -6.09 -26.17
C ILE A 397 -16.26 -5.38 -26.11
N GLN A 398 -15.36 -5.66 -27.05
CA GLN A 398 -14.08 -4.97 -27.16
C GLN A 398 -14.19 -3.55 -27.75
N ASP A 399 -15.27 -3.27 -28.47
CA ASP A 399 -15.52 -1.97 -29.13
C ASP A 399 -16.43 -1.06 -28.28
N ILE A 400 -16.80 -1.52 -27.08
CA ILE A 400 -17.60 -0.80 -26.09
C ILE A 400 -16.68 -0.34 -24.95
N THR A 401 -16.93 0.85 -24.38
CA THR A 401 -16.16 1.29 -23.20
C THR A 401 -16.42 0.37 -22.00
N LEU A 402 -15.38 0.00 -21.26
CA LEU A 402 -15.46 -0.90 -20.10
C LEU A 402 -16.45 -0.39 -19.06
N SER A 403 -16.49 0.93 -18.84
CA SER A 403 -17.41 1.56 -17.90
C SER A 403 -18.87 1.31 -18.30
N SER A 404 -19.23 1.61 -19.56
CA SER A 404 -20.61 1.43 -20.03
C SER A 404 -21.00 -0.05 -20.10
N LEU A 405 -20.09 -0.93 -20.52
CA LEU A 405 -20.34 -2.38 -20.55
C LEU A 405 -20.65 -2.92 -19.14
N ARG A 406 -19.81 -2.59 -18.15
CA ARG A 406 -19.98 -3.07 -16.77
C ARG A 406 -21.15 -2.42 -16.05
N GLN A 407 -21.65 -1.27 -16.52
CA GLN A 407 -22.92 -0.71 -16.04
C GLN A 407 -24.12 -1.57 -16.49
N GLN A 408 -24.07 -2.15 -17.69
CA GLN A 408 -25.15 -3.02 -18.21
C GLN A 408 -25.18 -4.42 -17.60
N ILE A 409 -24.13 -4.85 -16.91
CA ILE A 409 -24.00 -6.21 -16.35
C ILE A 409 -23.97 -6.17 -14.82
N GLY A 410 -24.90 -6.85 -14.17
CA GLY A 410 -24.91 -7.10 -12.73
C GLY A 410 -24.30 -8.44 -12.39
N ILE A 411 -23.59 -8.52 -11.27
CA ILE A 411 -22.99 -9.78 -10.79
C ILE A 411 -23.34 -9.95 -9.32
N VAL A 412 -23.93 -11.09 -8.98
CA VAL A 412 -24.11 -11.55 -7.61
C VAL A 412 -23.16 -12.73 -7.41
N GLN A 413 -22.14 -12.54 -6.58
CA GLN A 413 -21.09 -13.53 -6.33
C GLN A 413 -21.48 -14.49 -5.20
N GLN A 414 -20.90 -15.69 -5.21
CA GLN A 414 -21.03 -16.67 -4.13
C GLN A 414 -20.46 -16.12 -2.80
N ASP A 415 -19.24 -15.59 -2.86
CA ASP A 415 -18.59 -14.92 -1.73
C ASP A 415 -18.85 -13.40 -1.77
N VAL A 416 -19.88 -12.97 -1.05
CA VAL A 416 -20.27 -11.56 -1.01
C VAL A 416 -19.22 -10.72 -0.28
N PHE A 417 -18.64 -9.76 -0.99
CA PHE A 417 -17.83 -8.72 -0.38
C PHE A 417 -18.68 -7.54 0.11
N LEU A 418 -18.58 -7.24 1.41
CA LEU A 418 -19.20 -6.07 2.03
C LEU A 418 -18.12 -5.09 2.51
N PHE A 419 -18.34 -3.82 2.22
CA PHE A 419 -17.45 -2.75 2.69
C PHE A 419 -17.73 -2.47 4.17
N SER A 420 -16.69 -2.09 4.90
CA SER A 420 -16.85 -1.55 6.25
C SER A 420 -17.69 -0.28 6.17
N GLY A 421 -18.79 -0.23 6.92
CA GLY A 421 -19.76 0.85 6.86
C GLY A 421 -21.11 0.41 7.42
N THR A 422 -22.17 1.15 7.06
CA THR A 422 -23.55 0.84 7.43
C THR A 422 -24.22 -0.11 6.44
N ILE A 423 -25.39 -0.66 6.80
CA ILE A 423 -26.22 -1.43 5.86
C ILE A 423 -26.61 -0.55 4.66
N GLY A 424 -27.07 0.68 4.92
CA GLY A 424 -27.51 1.63 3.88
C GLY A 424 -26.41 1.98 2.89
N GLU A 425 -25.20 2.31 3.37
CA GLU A 425 -24.04 2.59 2.51
C GLU A 425 -23.70 1.40 1.61
N ASN A 426 -23.78 0.19 2.15
CA ASN A 426 -23.52 -1.00 1.38
C ASN A 426 -24.58 -1.22 0.29
N ILE A 427 -25.88 -1.00 0.56
CA ILE A 427 -26.93 -1.11 -0.47
C ILE A 427 -26.78 -0.02 -1.54
N ALA A 428 -26.52 1.22 -1.11
CA ALA A 428 -26.31 2.38 -1.97
C ALA A 428 -25.12 2.24 -2.92
N TYR A 429 -24.21 1.27 -2.70
CA TYR A 429 -23.14 0.98 -3.65
C TYR A 429 -23.65 0.60 -5.05
N GLY A 430 -24.91 0.14 -5.19
CA GLY A 430 -25.55 -0.07 -6.49
C GLY A 430 -25.89 1.22 -7.25
N LYS A 431 -26.13 2.32 -6.53
CA LYS A 431 -26.43 3.68 -7.04
C LYS A 431 -26.10 4.70 -5.92
N LEU A 432 -24.94 5.35 -6.02
CA LEU A 432 -24.36 6.13 -4.92
C LEU A 432 -25.19 7.36 -4.50
N ASP A 433 -26.02 7.87 -5.41
CA ASP A 433 -26.94 8.99 -5.22
C ASP A 433 -28.38 8.53 -4.91
N ALA A 434 -28.58 7.27 -4.53
CA ALA A 434 -29.88 6.75 -4.18
C ALA A 434 -30.46 7.41 -2.93
N THR A 435 -31.76 7.69 -2.98
CA THR A 435 -32.52 8.17 -1.82
C THR A 435 -32.80 7.03 -0.84
N ASP A 436 -33.05 7.35 0.43
CA ASP A 436 -33.43 6.36 1.44
C ASP A 436 -34.65 5.53 1.00
N GLU A 437 -35.61 6.14 0.30
CA GLU A 437 -36.77 5.44 -0.26
C GLU A 437 -36.39 4.39 -1.30
N GLU A 438 -35.45 4.71 -2.20
CA GLU A 438 -34.92 3.74 -3.18
C GLU A 438 -34.16 2.61 -2.48
N ILE A 439 -33.39 2.93 -1.44
CA ILE A 439 -32.65 1.94 -0.63
C ILE A 439 -33.63 1.00 0.10
N TRP A 440 -34.66 1.54 0.74
CA TRP A 440 -35.70 0.74 1.39
C TRP A 440 -36.47 -0.12 0.39
N HIS A 441 -36.83 0.44 -0.77
CA HIS A 441 -37.48 -0.33 -1.82
C HIS A 441 -36.61 -1.51 -2.29
N ALA A 442 -35.32 -1.29 -2.52
CA ALA A 442 -34.39 -2.37 -2.86
C ALA A 442 -34.26 -3.41 -1.73
N ALA A 443 -34.22 -2.96 -0.46
CA ALA A 443 -34.16 -3.86 0.69
C ALA A 443 -35.43 -4.72 0.86
N ARG A 444 -36.62 -4.16 0.57
CA ARG A 444 -37.89 -4.90 0.58
C ARG A 444 -37.90 -6.04 -0.43
N ARG A 445 -37.57 -5.72 -1.69
CA ARG A 445 -37.48 -6.71 -2.78
C ARG A 445 -36.45 -7.79 -2.48
N ALA A 446 -35.36 -7.42 -1.81
CA ALA A 446 -34.34 -8.36 -1.36
C ALA A 446 -34.69 -9.11 -0.07
N GLN A 447 -35.91 -9.01 0.48
CA GLN A 447 -36.33 -9.67 1.73
C GLN A 447 -35.45 -9.31 2.95
N LEU A 448 -35.02 -8.03 3.06
CA LEU A 448 -34.21 -7.51 4.17
C LEU A 448 -34.95 -6.58 5.12
N GLU A 449 -36.13 -6.07 4.76
CA GLU A 449 -36.83 -5.03 5.53
C GLU A 449 -37.01 -5.39 7.01
N SER A 450 -37.52 -6.58 7.31
CA SER A 450 -37.75 -7.05 8.68
C SER A 450 -36.45 -7.15 9.48
N PHE A 451 -35.35 -7.59 8.86
CA PHE A 451 -34.04 -7.66 9.50
C PHE A 451 -33.49 -6.26 9.79
N ILE A 452 -33.60 -5.34 8.83
CA ILE A 452 -33.12 -3.96 9.00
C ILE A 452 -33.93 -3.28 10.12
N GLN A 453 -35.25 -3.42 10.12
CA GLN A 453 -36.12 -2.89 11.17
C GLN A 453 -35.86 -3.52 12.55
N SER A 454 -35.33 -4.74 12.62
CA SER A 454 -34.96 -5.38 13.88
C SER A 454 -33.62 -4.90 14.45
N GLN A 455 -32.83 -4.13 13.69
CA GLN A 455 -31.59 -3.54 14.20
C GLN A 455 -31.88 -2.23 14.93
N GLU A 456 -31.13 -1.94 15.99
CA GLU A 456 -31.28 -0.71 16.78
C GLU A 456 -31.17 0.56 15.93
N ASP A 457 -30.25 0.58 14.96
CA ASP A 457 -29.96 1.75 14.12
C ASP A 457 -30.55 1.63 12.70
N GLY A 458 -31.38 0.63 12.41
CA GLY A 458 -31.95 0.43 11.07
C GLY A 458 -30.89 0.37 9.97
N LEU A 459 -31.04 1.18 8.91
CA LEU A 459 -30.06 1.29 7.82
C LEU A 459 -28.67 1.76 8.28
N ASN A 460 -28.59 2.50 9.39
CA ASN A 460 -27.33 3.05 9.91
C ASN A 460 -26.53 2.02 10.72
N THR A 461 -27.03 0.79 10.88
CA THR A 461 -26.36 -0.28 11.62
C THR A 461 -25.01 -0.61 10.99
N ILE A 462 -23.93 -0.55 11.79
CA ILE A 462 -22.57 -0.83 11.34
C ILE A 462 -22.30 -2.34 11.30
N ILE A 463 -21.99 -2.88 10.12
CA ILE A 463 -21.84 -4.33 9.88
C ILE A 463 -20.42 -4.87 10.17
N GLY A 464 -19.45 -3.99 10.42
CA GLY A 464 -18.05 -4.33 10.68
C GLY A 464 -17.29 -4.80 9.43
N GLU A 465 -16.01 -5.15 9.60
CA GLU A 465 -15.14 -5.57 8.48
C GLU A 465 -15.70 -6.83 7.80
N ARG A 466 -15.87 -6.76 6.47
CA ARG A 466 -16.47 -7.84 5.64
C ARG A 466 -17.84 -8.33 6.16
N GLY A 467 -18.58 -7.45 6.83
CA GLY A 467 -19.90 -7.76 7.38
C GLY A 467 -19.87 -8.87 8.44
N VAL A 468 -18.82 -8.97 9.27
CA VAL A 468 -18.65 -10.03 10.28
C VAL A 468 -19.86 -10.20 11.22
N LYS A 469 -20.70 -9.17 11.39
CA LYS A 469 -21.91 -9.21 12.21
C LYS A 469 -23.13 -9.84 11.52
N LEU A 470 -23.05 -10.11 10.21
CA LEU A 470 -24.16 -10.62 9.42
C LEU A 470 -24.03 -12.13 9.18
N SER A 471 -25.17 -12.82 9.17
CA SER A 471 -25.26 -14.21 8.70
C SER A 471 -25.01 -14.29 7.19
N GLY A 472 -24.61 -15.46 6.68
CA GLY A 472 -24.37 -15.67 5.24
C GLY A 472 -25.56 -15.26 4.37
N GLY A 473 -26.77 -15.59 4.81
CA GLY A 473 -27.99 -15.23 4.08
C GLY A 473 -28.31 -13.74 4.08
N GLN A 474 -28.00 -13.04 5.18
CA GLN A 474 -28.11 -11.57 5.23
C GLN A 474 -27.12 -10.91 4.28
N LYS A 475 -25.89 -11.41 4.18
CA LYS A 475 -24.89 -10.89 3.22
C LYS A 475 -25.36 -11.08 1.78
N GLN A 476 -25.85 -12.27 1.44
CA GLN A 476 -26.41 -12.58 0.12
C GLN A 476 -27.56 -11.65 -0.25
N ARG A 477 -28.56 -11.52 0.62
CA ARG A 477 -29.68 -10.59 0.38
C ARG A 477 -29.24 -9.13 0.26
N LEU A 478 -28.20 -8.71 0.98
CA LEU A 478 -27.67 -7.34 0.83
C LEU A 478 -27.04 -7.15 -0.55
N SER A 479 -26.30 -8.14 -1.06
CA SER A 479 -25.79 -8.13 -2.43
C SER A 479 -26.92 -8.07 -3.47
N ILE A 480 -28.03 -8.76 -3.22
CA ILE A 480 -29.22 -8.72 -4.09
C ILE A 480 -29.88 -7.33 -4.05
N ALA A 481 -29.99 -6.71 -2.88
CA ALA A 481 -30.50 -5.33 -2.74
C ALA A 481 -29.65 -4.34 -3.56
N ARG A 482 -28.31 -4.47 -3.55
CA ARG A 482 -27.43 -3.66 -4.42
C ARG A 482 -27.77 -3.83 -5.90
N MET A 483 -28.10 -5.04 -6.33
CA MET A 483 -28.46 -5.28 -7.73
C MET A 483 -29.85 -4.78 -8.09
N PHE A 484 -30.83 -4.82 -7.18
CA PHE A 484 -32.10 -4.15 -7.40
C PHE A 484 -31.93 -2.64 -7.62
N LEU A 485 -31.00 -2.04 -6.88
CA LEU A 485 -30.70 -0.62 -6.99
C LEU A 485 -29.92 -0.28 -8.28
N LYS A 486 -28.95 -1.11 -8.67
CA LYS A 486 -28.21 -0.97 -9.94
C LYS A 486 -29.10 -1.19 -11.16
N ASN A 487 -30.05 -2.11 -11.08
CA ASN A 487 -31.02 -2.47 -12.12
C ASN A 487 -30.43 -2.71 -13.54
N PRO A 488 -29.43 -3.60 -13.71
CA PRO A 488 -28.83 -3.87 -15.02
C PRO A 488 -29.70 -4.81 -15.89
N PRO A 489 -29.67 -4.69 -17.23
CA PRO A 489 -30.40 -5.57 -18.14
C PRO A 489 -29.83 -7.00 -18.25
N ILE A 490 -28.54 -7.19 -17.93
CA ILE A 490 -27.87 -8.50 -17.92
C ILE A 490 -27.46 -8.83 -16.49
N LEU A 491 -27.71 -10.05 -16.04
CA LEU A 491 -27.37 -10.55 -14.72
C LEU A 491 -26.50 -11.80 -14.80
N ILE A 492 -25.52 -11.89 -13.91
CA ILE A 492 -24.71 -13.07 -13.66
C ILE A 492 -24.92 -13.45 -12.20
N LEU A 493 -25.41 -14.66 -11.95
CA LEU A 493 -25.69 -15.20 -10.63
C LEU A 493 -24.77 -16.39 -10.37
N ASP A 494 -23.84 -16.25 -9.44
CA ASP A 494 -22.87 -17.30 -9.07
C ASP A 494 -23.23 -17.90 -7.70
N GLU A 495 -23.80 -19.11 -7.72
CA GLU A 495 -24.14 -19.95 -6.56
C GLU A 495 -24.54 -19.23 -5.24
N ALA A 496 -25.58 -18.40 -5.28
CA ALA A 496 -25.96 -17.53 -4.16
C ALA A 496 -26.62 -18.21 -2.92
N THR A 497 -26.67 -19.55 -2.82
CA THR A 497 -27.36 -20.27 -1.71
C THR A 497 -26.57 -21.34 -0.96
N SER A 498 -25.24 -21.43 -1.14
CA SER A 498 -24.44 -22.44 -0.42
C SER A 498 -24.39 -22.19 1.11
N ALA A 499 -24.61 -23.24 1.91
CA ALA A 499 -24.52 -23.25 3.38
C ALA A 499 -25.55 -22.40 4.16
N LEU A 500 -26.79 -22.30 3.66
CA LEU A 500 -27.89 -21.58 4.30
C LEU A 500 -29.00 -22.52 4.81
N ASP A 501 -29.75 -22.07 5.81
CA ASP A 501 -30.96 -22.76 6.26
C ASP A 501 -32.09 -22.64 5.21
N THR A 502 -33.01 -23.59 5.20
CA THR A 502 -34.07 -23.71 4.17
C THR A 502 -34.95 -22.46 4.05
N ALA A 503 -35.28 -21.80 5.18
CA ALA A 503 -36.13 -20.60 5.14
C ALA A 503 -35.38 -19.41 4.52
N THR A 504 -34.12 -19.21 4.91
CA THR A 504 -33.23 -18.21 4.30
C THR A 504 -33.00 -18.47 2.81
N GLU A 505 -32.82 -19.74 2.42
CA GLU A 505 -32.63 -20.13 1.02
C GLU A 505 -33.86 -19.80 0.17
N VAL A 506 -35.07 -20.11 0.64
CA VAL A 506 -36.32 -19.78 -0.07
C VAL A 506 -36.44 -18.26 -0.28
N ALA A 507 -36.15 -17.47 0.75
CA ALA A 507 -36.20 -16.00 0.64
C ALA A 507 -35.18 -15.45 -0.38
N ILE A 508 -33.98 -16.03 -0.45
CA ILE A 508 -32.96 -15.65 -1.43
C ILE A 508 -33.38 -16.06 -2.84
N GLN A 509 -33.85 -17.29 -3.02
CA GLN A 509 -34.34 -17.79 -4.31
C GLN A 509 -35.49 -16.92 -4.83
N GLN A 510 -36.44 -16.55 -3.97
CA GLN A 510 -37.54 -15.65 -4.34
C GLN A 510 -37.00 -14.29 -4.79
N ALA A 511 -36.07 -13.69 -4.05
CA ALA A 511 -35.47 -12.42 -4.41
C ALA A 511 -34.66 -12.51 -5.72
N LEU A 512 -33.98 -13.63 -6.00
CA LEU A 512 -33.24 -13.85 -7.24
C LEU A 512 -34.16 -14.07 -8.45
N MET A 513 -35.27 -14.80 -8.28
CA MET A 513 -36.28 -14.95 -9.32
C MET A 513 -36.86 -13.58 -9.68
N GLU A 514 -37.27 -12.81 -8.68
CA GLU A 514 -37.79 -11.45 -8.87
C GLU A 514 -36.74 -10.50 -9.48
N LEU A 515 -35.46 -10.69 -9.13
CA LEU A 515 -34.35 -9.97 -9.74
C LEU A 515 -34.16 -10.35 -11.21
N SER A 516 -34.46 -11.58 -11.60
CA SER A 516 -34.23 -12.09 -12.97
C SER A 516 -35.36 -11.74 -13.95
N GLU A 517 -36.53 -11.36 -13.45
CA GLU A 517 -37.69 -11.02 -14.28
C GLU A 517 -37.37 -9.89 -15.29
N GLY A 518 -37.58 -10.19 -16.57
CA GLY A 518 -37.39 -9.24 -17.68
C GLY A 518 -35.93 -8.93 -18.00
N ARG A 519 -34.98 -9.74 -17.53
CA ARG A 519 -33.53 -9.53 -17.72
C ARG A 519 -32.86 -10.79 -18.26
N THR A 520 -31.85 -10.61 -19.10
CA THR A 520 -31.02 -11.75 -19.54
C THR A 520 -30.19 -12.22 -18.36
N THR A 521 -30.34 -13.48 -17.95
CA THR A 521 -29.76 -13.98 -16.71
C THR A 521 -28.91 -15.22 -16.95
N LEU A 522 -27.64 -15.15 -16.57
CA LEU A 522 -26.68 -16.24 -16.62
C LEU A 522 -26.49 -16.78 -15.21
N VAL A 523 -26.88 -18.04 -14.98
CA VAL A 523 -26.81 -18.67 -13.66
C VAL A 523 -25.73 -19.75 -13.65
N ILE A 524 -24.71 -19.60 -12.82
CA ILE A 524 -23.75 -20.67 -12.54
C ILE A 524 -24.35 -21.51 -11.41
N ALA A 525 -24.71 -22.73 -11.73
CA ALA A 525 -25.46 -23.56 -10.82
C ALA A 525 -24.64 -24.73 -10.28
N HIS A 526 -24.70 -24.85 -8.95
CA HIS A 526 -24.24 -26.03 -8.21
C HIS A 526 -25.38 -26.71 -7.45
N ARG A 527 -26.57 -26.10 -7.40
CA ARG A 527 -27.79 -26.70 -6.88
C ARG A 527 -28.82 -26.78 -7.99
N LEU A 528 -29.28 -28.00 -8.28
CA LEU A 528 -30.30 -28.22 -9.30
C LEU A 528 -31.64 -27.54 -9.00
N ALA A 529 -31.94 -27.24 -7.73
CA ALA A 529 -33.16 -26.52 -7.35
C ALA A 529 -33.24 -25.14 -8.02
N THR A 530 -32.10 -24.48 -8.25
CA THR A 530 -32.01 -23.14 -8.84
C THR A 530 -32.19 -23.16 -10.36
N ILE A 531 -31.95 -24.29 -11.03
CA ILE A 531 -31.97 -24.37 -12.51
C ILE A 531 -33.22 -25.00 -13.08
N LYS A 532 -34.08 -25.57 -12.24
CA LYS A 532 -35.35 -26.16 -12.69
C LYS A 532 -36.24 -25.14 -13.43
N HIS A 533 -36.09 -23.87 -13.09
CA HIS A 533 -36.85 -22.75 -13.65
C HIS A 533 -36.09 -21.99 -14.75
N ALA A 534 -34.90 -22.44 -15.16
CA ALA A 534 -34.18 -21.83 -16.27
C ALA A 534 -34.89 -22.15 -17.60
N ASP A 535 -34.93 -21.18 -18.51
CA ASP A 535 -35.47 -21.36 -19.85
C ASP A 535 -34.65 -22.37 -20.65
N ARG A 536 -33.33 -22.37 -20.42
CA ARG A 536 -32.39 -23.32 -21.02
C ARG A 536 -31.24 -23.64 -20.09
N ILE A 537 -30.84 -24.91 -20.09
CA ILE A 537 -29.70 -25.42 -19.35
C ILE A 537 -28.60 -25.77 -20.35
N ILE A 538 -27.36 -25.43 -20.00
CA ILE A 538 -26.15 -25.67 -20.78
C ILE A 538 -25.19 -26.50 -19.93
N VAL A 539 -24.87 -27.69 -20.42
CA VAL A 539 -23.89 -28.58 -19.78
C VAL A 539 -22.51 -28.30 -20.36
N VAL A 540 -21.63 -27.74 -19.52
CA VAL A 540 -20.25 -27.40 -19.86
C VAL A 540 -19.31 -28.47 -19.31
N THR A 541 -18.42 -28.97 -20.17
CA THR A 541 -17.42 -29.99 -19.86
C THR A 541 -16.04 -29.53 -20.33
N GLU A 542 -14.99 -30.33 -20.06
CA GLU A 542 -13.63 -30.04 -20.55
C GLU A 542 -13.55 -30.02 -22.09
N ASP A 543 -14.45 -30.72 -22.77
CA ASP A 543 -14.54 -30.76 -24.25
C ASP A 543 -15.39 -29.61 -24.84
N GLY A 544 -15.97 -28.76 -23.99
CA GLY A 544 -16.86 -27.65 -24.39
C GLY A 544 -18.32 -27.88 -24.01
N ILE A 545 -19.25 -27.32 -24.80
CA ILE A 545 -20.70 -27.43 -24.58
C ILE A 545 -21.20 -28.75 -25.18
N ASN A 546 -21.60 -29.70 -24.32
CA ASN A 546 -22.03 -31.04 -24.75
C ASN A 546 -23.55 -31.18 -24.89
N GLU A 547 -24.31 -30.59 -23.97
CA GLU A 547 -25.77 -30.71 -23.95
C GLU A 547 -26.40 -29.34 -23.73
N GLN A 548 -27.53 -29.10 -24.39
CA GLN A 548 -28.39 -27.95 -24.14
C GLN A 548 -29.85 -28.34 -24.34
N GLY A 549 -30.74 -27.74 -23.56
CA GLY A 549 -32.18 -28.01 -23.61
C GLY A 549 -32.88 -27.56 -22.33
N ASP A 550 -34.18 -27.84 -22.22
CA ASP A 550 -34.90 -27.65 -20.97
C ASP A 550 -34.62 -28.80 -19.97
N HIS A 551 -35.03 -28.60 -18.72
CA HIS A 551 -34.81 -29.56 -17.64
C HIS A 551 -35.35 -30.98 -17.95
N ASN A 552 -36.57 -31.08 -18.49
CA ASN A 552 -37.22 -32.36 -18.73
C ASN A 552 -36.61 -33.06 -19.95
N GLU A 553 -36.28 -32.29 -21.00
CA GLU A 553 -35.62 -32.77 -22.19
C GLU A 553 -34.27 -33.41 -21.83
N LEU A 554 -33.42 -32.70 -21.08
CA LEU A 554 -32.10 -33.18 -20.70
C LEU A 554 -32.15 -34.39 -19.75
N LEU A 555 -33.13 -34.44 -18.83
CA LEU A 555 -33.35 -35.62 -17.98
C LEU A 555 -33.69 -36.86 -18.80
N SER A 556 -34.59 -36.72 -19.78
CA SER A 556 -35.04 -37.83 -20.61
C SER A 556 -33.94 -38.41 -21.51
N LYS A 557 -32.95 -37.59 -21.88
CA LYS A 557 -31.80 -38.01 -22.71
C LYS A 557 -30.84 -38.96 -21.98
N GLY A 558 -30.89 -39.03 -20.64
CA GLY A 558 -30.00 -39.91 -19.87
C GLY A 558 -28.50 -39.55 -19.96
N GLY A 559 -28.20 -38.31 -20.37
CA GLY A 559 -26.84 -37.81 -20.57
C GLY A 559 -26.15 -37.36 -19.27
N ILE A 560 -25.12 -36.52 -19.41
CA ILE A 560 -24.33 -35.94 -18.31
C ILE A 560 -25.23 -35.16 -17.36
N TYR A 561 -26.21 -34.42 -17.89
CA TYR A 561 -27.17 -33.71 -17.05
C TYR A 561 -27.96 -34.65 -16.12
N SER A 562 -28.43 -35.77 -16.66
CA SER A 562 -29.21 -36.76 -15.91
C SER A 562 -28.36 -37.43 -14.82
N GLN A 563 -27.08 -37.69 -15.09
CA GLN A 563 -26.13 -38.20 -14.10
C GLN A 563 -25.86 -37.20 -12.97
N LEU A 564 -25.63 -35.92 -13.31
CA LEU A 564 -25.50 -34.85 -12.32
C LEU A 564 -26.77 -34.72 -11.46
N HIS A 565 -27.94 -34.87 -12.09
CA HIS A 565 -29.22 -34.86 -11.39
C HIS A 565 -29.37 -36.02 -10.42
N GLN A 566 -29.05 -37.23 -10.86
CA GLN A 566 -29.09 -38.42 -10.02
C GLN A 566 -28.09 -38.34 -8.87
N ALA A 567 -26.90 -37.78 -9.06
CA ALA A 567 -25.91 -37.64 -7.99
C ALA A 567 -26.33 -36.68 -6.86
N GLN A 568 -27.24 -35.72 -7.13
CA GLN A 568 -27.72 -34.76 -6.12
C GLN A 568 -29.06 -35.14 -5.48
N PHE A 569 -29.92 -35.89 -6.18
CA PHE A 569 -31.28 -36.21 -5.72
C PHE A 569 -31.62 -37.70 -5.68
N GLY A 570 -30.80 -38.56 -6.28
CA GLY A 570 -30.90 -40.02 -6.19
C GLY A 570 -29.99 -40.57 -5.11
#